data_AF-A0A964XR74-F1
#
_entry.id   AF-A0A964XR74-F1
#
_cell.length_a   1.000
_cell.length_b   1.000
_cell.length_c   1.000
_cell.angle_alpha   90.00
_cell.angle_beta   90.00
_cell.angle_gamma   90.00
#
_symmetry.space_group_name_H-M   'P 1'
#
loop_
_entity.id
_entity.type
_entity.pdbx_description
1 polymer ?
#
loop_
_entity_poly.entity_id
_entity_poly.type
_entity_poly.pdbx_seq_one_letter_code
_entity_poly.pdbx_strand_id
1 'polypeptide(L)'
;MSCSFEAVRRSGETPTKPTGRQASTPVEPRGARYAGAATEPDRADEPEPAVESDVDAAYATREAVAALLRLRRAGRGGEAHALLCEAVAWPAPRLPMLARELERAGLAADWTTLLWEAASLPVARLVAAADALAAAGRADDCDQVLRQGVARPAPQIAEAVLALDDAGRSREADTLLDAYLRARIPEDAALLARCAPERLASRVREAARAVSPEREWDVVHALRVAGVAA
;
A
#
# COMPACT_ATOMS: atom_id res chain seq x y z
N MET A 1 -33.40 18.50 -47.83
CA MET A 1 -32.53 18.48 -49.03
C MET A 1 -31.30 17.65 -48.64
N SER A 2 -31.35 16.31 -48.62
CA SER A 2 -31.33 15.35 -49.75
C SER A 2 -30.12 15.62 -50.66
N CYS A 3 -29.17 14.73 -50.93
CA CYS A 3 -29.14 13.26 -51.15
C CYS A 3 -27.74 12.71 -50.78
N SER A 4 -27.59 11.52 -50.16
CA SER A 4 -27.36 10.16 -50.75
C SER A 4 -25.99 10.02 -51.43
N PHE A 5 -25.19 8.95 -51.42
CA PHE A 5 -25.29 7.48 -51.30
C PHE A 5 -23.79 7.02 -51.19
N GLU A 6 -23.31 5.95 -50.57
CA GLU A 6 -23.56 4.54 -50.85
C GLU A 6 -22.70 3.67 -49.90
N ALA A 7 -23.25 2.52 -49.53
CA ALA A 7 -22.65 1.52 -48.66
C ALA A 7 -21.85 0.49 -49.46
N VAL A 8 -20.68 0.09 -48.96
CA VAL A 8 -20.05 -1.18 -49.33
C VAL A 8 -20.11 -2.12 -48.13
N ARG A 9 -21.01 -3.10 -48.24
CA ARG A 9 -20.98 -4.33 -47.45
C ARG A 9 -19.82 -5.19 -47.92
N ARG A 10 -19.02 -5.71 -46.98
CA ARG A 10 -18.27 -6.96 -47.21
C ARG A 10 -18.70 -7.98 -46.18
N SER A 11 -19.46 -8.95 -46.68
CA SER A 11 -19.71 -10.25 -46.07
C SER A 11 -18.49 -11.15 -46.24
N GLY A 12 -18.36 -12.11 -45.33
CA GLY A 12 -17.35 -13.17 -45.34
C GLY A 12 -16.55 -13.10 -44.03
N GLU A 13 -16.46 -14.12 -43.19
CA GLU A 13 -16.77 -15.54 -43.37
C GLU A 13 -16.65 -16.13 -41.96
N THR A 14 -17.61 -16.93 -41.51
CA THR A 14 -17.55 -17.61 -40.21
C THR A 14 -16.71 -18.88 -40.33
N PRO A 15 -15.57 -19.03 -39.62
CA PRO A 15 -14.90 -20.31 -39.53
C PRO A 15 -15.57 -21.15 -38.44
N THR A 16 -16.05 -22.30 -38.88
CA THR A 16 -16.54 -23.42 -38.09
C THR A 16 -15.51 -23.86 -37.04
N LYS A 17 -16.01 -24.06 -35.81
CA LYS A 17 -15.28 -24.55 -34.64
C LYS A 17 -15.07 -26.07 -34.78
N PRO A 18 -13.83 -26.60 -34.81
CA PRO A 18 -13.62 -28.02 -34.61
C PRO A 18 -13.77 -28.37 -33.12
N THR A 19 -14.67 -29.30 -32.84
CA THR A 19 -14.82 -30.00 -31.57
C THR A 19 -13.58 -30.85 -31.33
N GLY A 20 -12.83 -30.54 -30.26
CA GLY A 20 -11.74 -31.35 -29.76
C GLY A 20 -11.54 -31.10 -28.27
N ARG A 21 -12.16 -31.94 -27.43
CA ARG A 21 -11.91 -31.98 -25.99
C ARG A 21 -10.60 -32.73 -25.77
N GLN A 22 -9.57 -32.04 -25.34
CA GLN A 22 -8.43 -32.65 -24.66
C GLN A 22 -8.17 -31.88 -23.37
N ALA A 23 -8.27 -32.59 -22.24
CA ALA A 23 -7.88 -32.06 -20.95
C ALA A 23 -6.35 -31.89 -20.96
N SER A 24 -5.89 -30.66 -21.11
CA SER A 24 -4.48 -30.34 -20.86
C SER A 24 -4.31 -30.23 -19.35
N THR A 25 -3.63 -31.22 -18.76
CA THR A 25 -2.98 -31.03 -17.47
C THR A 25 -2.03 -29.82 -17.57
N PRO A 26 -1.92 -28.95 -16.56
CA PRO A 26 -0.97 -27.86 -16.60
C PRO A 26 0.45 -28.45 -16.58
N VAL A 27 1.20 -28.26 -17.66
CA VAL A 27 2.63 -28.55 -17.67
C VAL A 27 3.32 -27.34 -17.06
N GLU A 28 3.93 -27.51 -15.90
CA GLU A 28 4.77 -26.48 -15.28
C GLU A 28 5.94 -26.13 -16.21
N PRO A 29 6.20 -24.84 -16.44
CA PRO A 29 7.36 -24.42 -17.22
C PRO A 29 8.64 -24.76 -16.45
N ARG A 30 9.40 -25.76 -16.91
CA ARG A 30 10.71 -26.10 -16.35
C ARG A 30 11.84 -25.49 -17.17
N GLY A 31 12.62 -24.63 -16.52
CA GLY A 31 13.86 -24.06 -17.02
C GLY A 31 14.55 -23.28 -15.91
N ALA A 32 15.85 -23.01 -16.02
CA ALA A 32 16.67 -22.34 -15.00
C ALA A 32 16.15 -20.95 -14.54
N ARG A 33 15.17 -20.40 -15.25
CA ARG A 33 14.46 -19.13 -15.01
C ARG A 33 13.12 -19.28 -14.28
N TYR A 34 12.71 -20.50 -13.95
CA TYR A 34 11.51 -20.84 -13.18
C TYR A 34 11.83 -21.75 -11.97
N ALA A 35 13.09 -21.83 -11.56
CA ALA A 35 13.56 -22.61 -10.41
C ALA A 35 13.24 -21.95 -9.05
N GLY A 36 12.11 -21.26 -8.94
CA GLY A 36 11.71 -20.50 -7.75
C GLY A 36 10.22 -20.53 -7.45
N ALA A 37 9.45 -21.44 -8.04
CA ALA A 37 8.09 -21.72 -7.55
C ALA A 37 8.18 -22.74 -6.40
N ALA A 38 8.66 -22.28 -5.24
CA ALA A 38 8.62 -23.03 -4.00
C ALA A 38 7.47 -22.47 -3.15
N THR A 39 6.50 -23.35 -2.90
CA THR A 39 5.69 -23.51 -1.69
C THR A 39 5.57 -22.29 -0.77
N GLU A 40 4.35 -21.76 -0.67
CA GLU A 40 3.95 -20.86 0.41
C GLU A 40 4.38 -21.46 1.76
N PRO A 41 5.19 -20.76 2.57
CA PRO A 41 5.47 -21.22 3.90
C PRO A 41 4.17 -21.17 4.70
N ASP A 42 3.85 -22.32 5.27
CA ASP A 42 2.93 -22.51 6.39
C ASP A 42 3.14 -21.39 7.42
N ARG A 43 2.06 -20.82 7.94
CA ARG A 43 2.09 -19.77 8.97
C ARG A 43 2.65 -20.37 10.25
N ALA A 44 3.98 -20.42 10.33
CA ALA A 44 4.66 -20.61 11.59
C ALA A 44 4.37 -19.38 12.45
N ASP A 45 3.79 -19.59 13.63
CA ASP A 45 3.74 -18.62 14.71
C ASP A 45 5.14 -17.98 14.85
N GLU A 46 5.27 -16.72 14.44
CA GLU A 46 6.48 -15.96 14.70
C GLU A 46 6.63 -15.82 16.22
N PRO A 47 7.78 -16.21 16.80
CA PRO A 47 8.02 -15.97 18.21
C PRO A 47 7.89 -14.48 18.48
N GLU A 48 7.08 -14.10 19.48
CA GLU A 48 6.93 -12.70 19.88
C GLU A 48 8.33 -12.09 20.06
N PRO A 49 8.68 -11.03 19.29
CA PRO A 49 9.99 -10.42 19.41
C PRO A 49 10.13 -9.92 20.84
N ALA A 50 11.23 -10.30 21.50
CA ALA A 50 11.61 -9.72 22.78
C ALA A 50 11.50 -8.19 22.66
N VAL A 51 10.83 -7.56 23.62
CA VAL A 51 10.64 -6.10 23.64
C VAL A 51 12.02 -5.47 23.65
N GLU A 52 12.46 -4.99 22.49
CA GLU A 52 13.71 -4.27 22.38
C GLU A 52 13.60 -2.99 23.19
N SER A 53 14.64 -2.67 23.96
CA SER A 53 14.66 -1.41 24.70
C SER A 53 14.84 -0.24 23.73
N ASP A 54 14.26 0.92 24.06
CA ASP A 54 14.46 2.15 23.29
C ASP A 54 15.95 2.53 23.13
N VAL A 55 16.79 2.11 24.09
CA VAL A 55 18.24 2.33 24.09
C VAL A 55 18.92 1.49 23.02
N ASP A 56 18.57 0.21 22.91
CA ASP A 56 19.11 -0.70 21.90
C ASP A 56 18.68 -0.26 20.49
N ALA A 57 17.41 0.12 20.34
CA ALA A 57 16.88 0.68 19.10
C ALA A 57 17.61 1.96 18.67
N ALA A 58 17.93 2.84 19.63
CA ALA A 58 18.68 4.07 19.36
C ALA A 58 20.14 3.77 18.95
N TYR A 59 20.78 2.80 19.61
CA TYR A 59 22.13 2.38 19.26
C TYR A 59 22.19 1.79 17.84
N ALA A 60 21.30 0.84 17.53
CA ALA A 60 21.21 0.23 16.21
C ALA A 60 20.95 1.27 15.10
N THR A 61 20.08 2.25 15.37
CA THR A 61 19.81 3.35 14.44
C THR A 61 21.06 4.17 14.14
N ARG A 62 21.82 4.56 15.18
CA ARG A 62 23.07 5.32 15.01
C ARG A 62 24.14 4.53 14.28
N GLU A 63 24.26 3.24 14.57
CA GLU A 63 25.20 2.35 13.90
C GLU A 63 24.89 2.24 12.41
N ALA A 64 23.62 2.07 12.04
CA ALA A 64 23.23 2.01 10.64
C ALA A 64 23.50 3.33 9.90
N VAL A 65 23.24 4.49 10.50
CA VAL A 65 23.58 5.79 9.89
C VAL A 65 25.09 5.96 9.73
N ALA A 66 25.88 5.51 10.71
CA ALA A 66 27.35 5.51 10.60
C ALA A 66 27.83 4.56 9.47
N ALA A 67 27.21 3.39 9.33
CA ALA A 67 27.49 2.47 8.22
C ALA A 67 27.12 3.08 6.87
N LEU A 68 25.94 3.70 6.76
CA LEU A 68 25.48 4.38 5.55
C LEU A 68 26.45 5.47 5.10
N LEU A 69 26.92 6.31 6.04
CA LEU A 69 27.94 7.32 5.76
C LEU A 69 29.25 6.72 5.22
N ARG A 70 29.72 5.60 5.80
CA ARG A 70 30.92 4.90 5.30
C ARG A 70 30.72 4.38 3.88
N LEU A 71 29.56 3.78 3.59
CA LEU A 71 29.22 3.28 2.27
C LEU A 71 29.14 4.40 1.24
N ARG A 72 28.50 5.53 1.58
CA ARG A 72 28.41 6.71 0.70
C ARG A 72 29.79 7.31 0.41
N ARG A 73 30.66 7.43 1.42
CA ARG A 73 32.05 7.91 1.23
C ARG A 73 32.90 6.97 0.39
N ALA A 74 32.65 5.66 0.47
CA ALA A 74 33.33 4.66 -0.34
C ALA A 74 32.75 4.51 -1.76
N GLY A 75 31.72 5.29 -2.13
CA GLY A 75 31.04 5.16 -3.43
C GLY A 75 30.23 3.87 -3.59
N ARG A 76 29.96 3.14 -2.50
CA ARG A 76 29.26 1.85 -2.50
C ARG A 76 27.74 2.04 -2.46
N GLY A 77 27.20 2.63 -3.54
CA GLY A 77 25.81 3.07 -3.61
C GLY A 77 24.77 1.94 -3.50
N GLY A 78 25.04 0.78 -4.09
CA GLY A 78 24.15 -0.37 -4.04
C GLY A 78 23.99 -0.95 -2.65
N GLU A 79 25.08 -1.06 -1.88
CA GLU A 79 25.03 -1.53 -0.49
C GLU A 79 24.39 -0.52 0.45
N ALA A 80 24.61 0.78 0.19
CA ALA A 80 23.90 1.83 0.90
C ALA A 80 22.38 1.75 0.66
N HIS A 81 21.96 1.44 -0.56
CA HIS A 81 20.54 1.22 -0.85
C HIS A 81 20.00 -0.05 -0.16
N ALA A 82 20.74 -1.17 -0.20
CA ALA A 82 20.37 -2.38 0.52
C ALA A 82 20.16 -2.12 2.02
N LEU A 83 21.06 -1.36 2.65
CA LEU A 83 20.93 -0.95 4.05
C LEU A 83 19.66 -0.10 4.31
N LEU A 84 19.28 0.78 3.38
CA LEU A 84 18.02 1.54 3.48
C LEU A 84 16.79 0.63 3.36
N CYS A 85 16.82 -0.36 2.47
CA CYS A 85 15.76 -1.36 2.34
C CYS A 85 15.65 -2.26 3.58
N GLU A 86 16.76 -2.63 4.19
CA GLU A 86 16.75 -3.33 5.49
C GLU A 86 16.14 -2.46 6.59
N ALA A 87 16.55 -1.18 6.64
CA ALA A 87 16.08 -0.25 7.65
C ALA A 87 14.58 0.04 7.56
N VAL A 88 14.00 0.08 6.35
CA VAL A 88 12.55 0.28 6.19
C VAL A 88 11.73 -0.93 6.64
N ALA A 89 12.33 -2.13 6.67
CA ALA A 89 11.71 -3.36 7.16
C ALA A 89 11.80 -3.53 8.69
N TRP A 90 12.44 -2.61 9.40
CA TRP A 90 12.48 -2.60 10.87
C TRP A 90 11.10 -2.31 11.50
N PRO A 91 10.95 -2.49 12.82
CA PRO A 91 9.75 -2.05 13.53
C PRO A 91 9.45 -0.57 13.28
N ALA A 92 8.20 -0.25 12.97
CA ALA A 92 7.76 1.10 12.61
C ALA A 92 8.16 2.20 13.61
N PRO A 93 8.16 1.98 14.95
CA PRO A 93 8.61 2.99 15.91
C PRO A 93 10.05 3.46 15.74
N ARG A 94 10.92 2.70 15.06
CA ARG A 94 12.30 3.11 14.77
C ARG A 94 12.40 4.13 13.64
N LEU A 95 11.39 4.22 12.77
CA LEU A 95 11.43 5.06 11.57
C LEU A 95 11.64 6.56 11.90
N PRO A 96 10.92 7.15 12.87
CA PRO A 96 11.19 8.53 13.28
C PRO A 96 12.56 8.74 13.93
N MET A 97 13.11 7.73 14.60
CA MET A 97 14.47 7.79 15.16
C MET A 97 15.50 7.86 14.05
N LEU A 98 15.33 7.04 13.01
CA LEU A 98 16.17 7.01 11.83
C LEU A 98 16.11 8.34 11.07
N ALA A 99 14.92 8.93 10.91
CA ALA A 99 14.77 10.26 10.32
C ALA A 99 15.65 11.30 11.04
N ARG A 100 15.59 11.35 12.38
CA ARG A 100 16.38 12.31 13.17
C ARG A 100 17.88 12.08 13.03
N GLU A 101 18.35 10.83 13.03
CA GLU A 101 19.77 10.54 12.88
C GLU A 101 20.28 10.82 11.45
N LEU A 102 19.48 10.56 10.41
CA LEU A 102 19.79 10.91 9.02
C LEU A 102 19.85 12.43 8.82
N GLU A 103 18.90 13.18 9.38
CA GLU A 103 18.88 14.64 9.36
C GLU A 103 20.14 15.22 10.02
N ARG A 104 20.53 14.72 11.20
CA ARG A 104 21.77 15.13 11.88
C ARG A 104 23.03 14.80 11.07
N ALA A 105 22.99 13.71 10.31
CA ALA A 105 24.08 13.30 9.43
C ALA A 105 24.10 14.04 8.08
N GLY A 106 23.12 14.88 7.79
CA GLY A 106 23.00 15.59 6.51
C GLY A 106 22.56 14.69 5.34
N LEU A 107 21.90 13.57 5.63
CA LEU A 107 21.48 12.55 4.65
C LEU A 107 20.01 12.69 4.23
N ALA A 108 19.58 13.92 3.93
CA ALA A 108 18.19 14.20 3.53
C ALA A 108 17.76 13.48 2.24
N ALA A 109 18.70 13.24 1.32
CA ALA A 109 18.44 12.46 0.11
C ALA A 109 18.14 10.99 0.44
N ASP A 110 18.91 10.38 1.34
CA ASP A 110 18.67 9.02 1.81
C ASP A 110 17.35 8.90 2.58
N TRP A 111 17.00 9.92 3.37
CA TRP A 111 15.69 9.99 4.01
C TRP A 111 14.54 10.00 2.99
N THR A 112 14.69 10.80 1.93
CA THR A 112 13.71 10.83 0.83
C THR A 112 13.59 9.46 0.16
N THR A 113 14.71 8.79 -0.13
CA THR A 113 14.71 7.42 -0.66
C THR A 113 13.98 6.47 0.27
N LEU A 114 14.25 6.53 1.57
CA LEU A 114 13.63 5.63 2.54
C LEU A 114 12.11 5.82 2.59
N LEU A 115 11.61 7.05 2.51
CA LEU A 115 10.16 7.31 2.43
C LEU A 115 9.50 6.68 1.20
N TRP A 116 10.18 6.68 0.05
CA TRP A 116 9.69 5.99 -1.15
C TRP A 116 9.63 4.47 -0.97
N GLU A 117 10.64 3.90 -0.32
CA GLU A 117 10.62 2.47 0.03
C GLU A 117 9.50 2.17 1.05
N ALA A 118 9.27 3.06 2.02
CA ALA A 118 8.23 2.90 3.04
C ALA A 118 6.82 2.89 2.41
N ALA A 119 6.59 3.71 1.39
CA ALA A 119 5.34 3.71 0.64
C ALA A 119 5.10 2.41 -0.17
N SER A 120 6.18 1.69 -0.48
CA SER A 120 6.13 0.42 -1.22
C SER A 120 5.88 -0.80 -0.31
N LEU A 121 5.92 -0.62 1.02
CA LEU A 121 5.61 -1.67 1.98
C LEU A 121 4.18 -2.21 1.83
N PRO A 122 3.91 -3.45 2.28
CA PRO A 122 2.54 -3.94 2.47
C PRO A 122 1.72 -2.97 3.32
N VAL A 123 0.44 -2.82 3.01
CA VAL A 123 -0.39 -1.72 3.55
C VAL A 123 -0.38 -1.66 5.09
N ALA A 124 -0.46 -2.81 5.77
CA ALA A 124 -0.42 -2.85 7.24
C ALA A 124 0.90 -2.34 7.84
N ARG A 125 2.03 -2.52 7.14
CA ARG A 125 3.34 -1.98 7.56
C ARG A 125 3.51 -0.53 7.18
N LEU A 126 3.00 -0.13 6.01
CA LEU A 126 2.95 1.27 5.59
C LEU A 126 2.18 2.13 6.59
N VAL A 127 0.98 1.68 7.00
CA VAL A 127 0.14 2.43 7.95
C VAL A 127 0.80 2.48 9.33
N ALA A 128 1.45 1.40 9.78
CA ALA A 128 2.24 1.42 11.01
C ALA A 128 3.37 2.48 10.95
N ALA A 129 4.07 2.54 9.82
CA ALA A 129 5.14 3.52 9.59
C ALA A 129 4.60 4.95 9.58
N ALA A 130 3.46 5.19 8.92
CA ALA A 130 2.78 6.48 8.92
C ALA A 130 2.31 6.88 10.33
N ASP A 131 1.72 5.97 11.10
CA ASP A 131 1.29 6.23 12.47
C ASP A 131 2.47 6.58 13.38
N ALA A 132 3.59 5.86 13.25
CA ALA A 132 4.81 6.17 13.99
C ALA A 132 5.37 7.56 13.63
N LEU A 133 5.36 7.94 12.34
CA LEU A 133 5.74 9.28 11.89
C LEU A 133 4.82 10.36 12.45
N ALA A 134 3.51 10.15 12.40
CA ALA A 134 2.53 11.08 12.96
C ALA A 134 2.69 11.24 14.47
N ALA A 135 2.86 10.14 15.20
CA ALA A 135 3.09 10.14 16.65
C ALA A 135 4.38 10.88 17.05
N ALA A 136 5.39 10.86 16.17
CA ALA A 136 6.64 11.60 16.36
C ALA A 136 6.60 13.06 15.89
N GLY A 137 5.43 13.57 15.46
CA GLY A 137 5.25 14.94 14.98
C GLY A 137 5.73 15.21 13.56
N ARG A 138 5.94 14.15 12.75
CA ARG A 138 6.39 14.23 11.35
C ARG A 138 5.19 14.06 10.40
N ALA A 139 4.23 14.98 10.51
CA ALA A 139 2.96 14.93 9.79
C ALA A 139 3.14 14.98 8.26
N ASP A 140 4.04 15.82 7.75
CA ASP A 140 4.30 15.95 6.31
C ASP A 140 4.83 14.64 5.70
N ASP A 141 5.74 13.96 6.41
CA ASP A 141 6.29 12.67 5.98
C ASP A 141 5.22 11.55 6.06
N CYS A 142 4.42 11.55 7.12
CA CYS A 142 3.27 10.64 7.26
C CYS A 142 2.32 10.80 6.07
N ASP A 143 1.92 12.03 5.77
CA ASP A 143 1.04 12.36 4.65
C ASP A 143 1.65 11.96 3.31
N GLN A 144 2.96 12.17 3.12
CA GLN A 144 3.66 11.75 1.89
C GLN A 144 3.58 10.24 1.68
N VAL A 145 3.90 9.45 2.71
CA VAL A 145 3.85 7.99 2.65
C VAL A 145 2.44 7.49 2.38
N LEU A 146 1.45 8.03 3.09
CA LEU A 146 0.05 7.64 2.94
C LEU A 146 -0.48 7.97 1.54
N ARG A 147 -0.23 9.19 1.02
CA ARG A 147 -0.67 9.59 -0.33
C ARG A 147 -0.15 8.64 -1.42
N GLN A 148 1.08 8.16 -1.29
CA GLN A 148 1.65 7.18 -2.22
C GLN A 148 1.02 5.80 -2.02
N GLY A 149 0.80 5.41 -0.77
CA GLY A 149 0.21 4.12 -0.42
C GLY A 149 -1.24 3.93 -0.85
N VAL A 150 -2.04 5.01 -0.87
CA VAL A 150 -3.47 5.00 -1.25
C VAL A 150 -3.70 5.12 -2.75
N ALA A 151 -2.64 5.13 -3.57
CA ALA A 151 -2.77 4.98 -5.02
C ALA A 151 -3.22 3.56 -5.43
N ARG A 152 -3.19 2.59 -4.51
CA ARG A 152 -3.62 1.21 -4.73
C ARG A 152 -5.13 1.11 -5.00
N PRO A 153 -5.59 0.08 -5.72
CA PRO A 153 -7.01 -0.12 -6.03
C PRO A 153 -7.88 -0.28 -4.77
N ALA A 154 -9.14 0.17 -4.85
CA ALA A 154 -10.11 0.11 -3.75
C ALA A 154 -10.22 -1.26 -3.05
N PRO A 155 -10.21 -2.41 -3.77
CA PRO A 155 -10.27 -3.72 -3.11
C PRO A 155 -9.06 -4.03 -2.21
N GLN A 156 -7.86 -3.58 -2.59
CA GLN A 156 -6.66 -3.78 -1.77
C GLN A 156 -6.68 -2.93 -0.51
N ILE A 157 -7.22 -1.71 -0.61
CA ILE A 157 -7.40 -0.84 0.56
C ILE A 157 -8.48 -1.41 1.48
N ALA A 158 -9.60 -1.91 0.92
CA ALA A 158 -10.65 -2.57 1.70
C ALA A 158 -10.10 -3.78 2.48
N GLU A 159 -9.36 -4.67 1.81
CA GLU A 159 -8.72 -5.83 2.44
C GLU A 159 -7.80 -5.40 3.59
N ALA A 160 -6.98 -4.37 3.38
CA ALA A 160 -6.08 -3.86 4.40
C ALA A 160 -6.82 -3.24 5.60
N VAL A 161 -7.87 -2.47 5.37
CA VAL A 161 -8.71 -1.90 6.45
C VAL A 161 -9.34 -3.02 7.28
N LEU A 162 -9.90 -4.04 6.63
CA LEU A 162 -10.50 -5.18 7.32
C LEU A 162 -9.47 -5.98 8.12
N ALA A 163 -8.28 -6.21 7.55
CA ALA A 163 -7.19 -6.90 8.24
C ALA A 163 -6.67 -6.11 9.46
N LEU A 164 -6.60 -4.78 9.37
CA LEU A 164 -6.24 -3.92 10.49
C LEU A 164 -7.30 -3.98 11.60
N ASP A 165 -8.59 -3.94 11.23
CA ASP A 165 -9.69 -4.09 12.18
C ASP A 165 -9.69 -5.46 12.87
N ASP A 166 -9.49 -6.53 12.12
CA ASP A 166 -9.42 -7.90 12.65
C ASP A 166 -8.22 -8.07 13.60
N ALA A 167 -7.16 -7.28 13.40
CA ALA A 167 -6.00 -7.21 14.29
C ALA A 167 -6.17 -6.22 15.47
N GLY A 168 -7.34 -5.58 15.63
CA GLY A 168 -7.60 -4.60 16.69
C GLY A 168 -6.89 -3.25 16.49
N ARG A 169 -6.38 -2.98 15.30
CA ARG A 169 -5.59 -1.78 14.95
C ARG A 169 -6.48 -0.70 14.33
N SER A 170 -7.59 -0.37 14.99
CA SER A 170 -8.62 0.54 14.45
C SER A 170 -8.09 1.95 14.15
N ARG A 171 -7.17 2.49 14.97
CA ARG A 171 -6.53 3.79 14.72
C ARG A 171 -5.80 3.84 13.37
N GLU A 172 -5.14 2.74 13.03
CA GLU A 172 -4.43 2.60 11.77
C GLU A 172 -5.41 2.46 10.60
N ALA A 173 -6.47 1.66 10.78
CA ALA A 173 -7.55 1.55 9.79
C ALA A 173 -8.18 2.92 9.47
N ASP A 174 -8.42 3.75 10.49
CA ASP A 174 -8.97 5.10 10.33
C ASP A 174 -7.98 6.04 9.63
N THR A 175 -6.70 5.96 9.99
CA THR A 175 -5.63 6.73 9.33
C THR A 175 -5.55 6.41 7.83
N LEU A 176 -5.68 5.13 7.47
CA LEU A 176 -5.69 4.69 6.08
C LEU A 176 -6.93 5.18 5.33
N LEU A 177 -8.11 5.09 5.95
CA LEU A 177 -9.37 5.56 5.36
C LEU A 177 -9.38 7.08 5.17
N ASP A 178 -8.95 7.85 6.16
CA ASP A 178 -8.83 9.31 6.07
C ASP A 178 -7.92 9.72 4.90
N ALA A 179 -6.72 9.11 4.80
CA ALA A 179 -5.80 9.37 3.70
C ALA A 179 -6.41 9.00 2.33
N TYR A 180 -7.07 7.85 2.23
CA TYR A 180 -7.72 7.41 0.99
C TYR A 180 -8.84 8.39 0.57
N LEU A 181 -9.67 8.82 1.53
CA LEU A 181 -10.77 9.75 1.27
C LEU A 181 -10.30 11.14 0.90
N ARG A 182 -9.14 11.60 1.37
CA ARG A 182 -8.55 12.87 0.93
C ARG A 182 -7.94 12.79 -0.47
N ALA A 183 -7.42 11.63 -0.86
CA ALA A 183 -6.70 11.45 -2.11
C ALA A 183 -7.57 11.03 -3.31
N ARG A 184 -8.72 10.37 -3.06
CA ARG A 184 -9.53 9.72 -4.10
C ARG A 184 -10.84 10.47 -4.37
N ILE A 185 -11.54 10.10 -5.43
CA ILE A 185 -12.89 10.61 -5.72
C ILE A 185 -13.95 9.87 -4.87
N PRO A 186 -15.14 10.44 -4.63
CA PRO A 186 -16.19 9.80 -3.84
C PRO A 186 -16.60 8.40 -4.37
N GLU A 187 -16.55 8.19 -5.68
CA GLU A 187 -16.89 6.92 -6.33
C GLU A 187 -15.93 5.80 -5.93
N ASP A 188 -14.65 6.12 -5.75
CA ASP A 188 -13.64 5.17 -5.26
C ASP A 188 -13.88 4.78 -3.81
N ALA A 189 -14.46 5.66 -2.99
CA ALA A 189 -14.90 5.34 -1.63
C ALA A 189 -16.09 4.37 -1.65
N ALA A 190 -17.03 4.56 -2.58
CA ALA A 190 -18.14 3.64 -2.78
C ALA A 190 -17.66 2.26 -3.28
N LEU A 191 -16.67 2.22 -4.17
CA LEU A 191 -16.03 0.98 -4.60
C LEU A 191 -15.37 0.22 -3.44
N LEU A 192 -14.70 0.94 -2.54
CA LEU A 192 -14.11 0.38 -1.32
C LEU A 192 -15.20 -0.20 -0.41
N ALA A 193 -16.26 0.57 -0.13
CA ALA A 193 -17.36 0.12 0.72
C ALA A 193 -18.07 -1.12 0.16
N ARG A 194 -18.19 -1.24 -1.17
CA ARG A 194 -18.77 -2.42 -1.83
C ARG A 194 -18.04 -3.73 -1.56
N CYS A 195 -16.77 -3.69 -1.16
CA CYS A 195 -16.00 -4.91 -0.89
C CYS A 195 -16.49 -5.64 0.37
N ALA A 196 -17.00 -4.91 1.36
CA ALA A 196 -17.63 -5.47 2.57
C ALA A 196 -18.66 -4.47 3.12
N PRO A 197 -19.85 -4.35 2.49
CA PRO A 197 -20.82 -3.30 2.80
C PRO A 197 -21.18 -3.21 4.28
N GLU A 198 -21.38 -4.35 4.92
CA GLU A 198 -21.77 -4.48 6.33
C GLU A 198 -20.71 -4.01 7.33
N ARG A 199 -19.44 -3.95 6.92
CA ARG A 199 -18.32 -3.49 7.77
C ARG A 199 -17.82 -2.11 7.37
N LEU A 200 -17.81 -1.79 6.08
CA LEU A 200 -17.12 -0.62 5.54
C LEU A 200 -18.04 0.56 5.24
N ALA A 201 -19.34 0.36 4.98
CA ALA A 201 -20.21 1.47 4.57
C ALA A 201 -20.33 2.55 5.67
N SER A 202 -20.63 2.15 6.91
CA SER A 202 -20.72 3.04 8.06
C SER A 202 -19.37 3.71 8.36
N ARG A 203 -18.29 2.93 8.32
CA ARG A 203 -16.94 3.41 8.62
C ARG A 203 -16.43 4.43 7.61
N VAL A 204 -16.65 4.18 6.31
CA VAL A 204 -16.31 5.12 5.23
C VAL A 204 -17.07 6.44 5.39
N ARG A 205 -18.34 6.39 5.81
CA ARG A 205 -19.12 7.60 6.08
C ARG A 205 -18.59 8.37 7.30
N GLU A 206 -18.26 7.67 8.38
CA GLU A 206 -17.69 8.28 9.58
C GLU A 206 -16.34 8.96 9.29
N ALA A 207 -15.47 8.26 8.56
CA ALA A 207 -14.20 8.83 8.10
C ALA A 207 -14.41 10.04 7.17
N ALA A 208 -15.38 9.99 6.26
CA ALA A 208 -15.70 11.12 5.38
C ALA A 208 -16.17 12.36 6.16
N ARG A 209 -16.98 12.15 7.21
CA ARG A 209 -17.41 13.22 8.13
C ARG A 209 -16.23 13.84 8.87
N ALA A 210 -15.24 13.04 9.27
CA ALA A 210 -14.03 13.53 9.93
C ALA A 210 -13.16 14.39 8.99
N VAL A 211 -13.22 14.16 7.67
CA VAL A 211 -12.54 14.99 6.67
C VAL A 211 -13.25 16.33 6.50
N SER A 212 -14.53 16.33 6.11
CA SER A 212 -15.36 17.54 6.05
C SER A 212 -16.86 17.21 5.90
N PRO A 213 -17.77 18.12 6.25
CA PRO A 213 -19.20 17.94 5.99
C PRO A 213 -19.51 17.72 4.51
N GLU A 214 -18.91 18.50 3.61
CA GLU A 214 -19.09 18.36 2.15
C GLU A 214 -18.66 16.97 1.68
N ARG A 215 -17.54 16.48 2.23
CA ARG A 215 -17.03 15.16 1.90
C ARG A 215 -17.97 14.04 2.34
N GLU A 216 -18.60 14.17 3.50
CA GLU A 216 -19.65 13.24 3.95
C GLU A 216 -20.79 13.17 2.93
N TRP A 217 -21.30 14.33 2.46
CA TRP A 217 -22.40 14.38 1.50
C TRP A 217 -22.06 13.71 0.18
N ASP A 218 -20.88 14.00 -0.38
CA ASP A 218 -20.42 13.42 -1.64
C ASP A 218 -20.28 11.90 -1.55
N VAL A 219 -19.70 11.40 -0.46
CA VAL A 219 -19.51 9.96 -0.24
C VAL A 219 -20.86 9.26 -0.03
N VAL A 220 -21.77 9.84 0.76
CA VAL A 220 -23.14 9.29 0.94
C VAL A 220 -23.89 9.25 -0.39
N HIS A 221 -23.72 10.27 -1.23
CA HIS A 221 -24.29 10.27 -2.57
C HIS A 221 -23.73 9.12 -3.43
N ALA A 222 -22.41 8.97 -3.47
CA ALA A 222 -21.75 7.90 -4.22
C ALA A 222 -22.15 6.50 -3.72
N LEU A 223 -22.26 6.29 -2.40
CA LEU A 223 -22.73 5.03 -1.81
C LEU A 223 -24.14 4.68 -2.28
N ARG A 224 -25.06 5.67 -2.30
CA ARG A 224 -26.42 5.48 -2.78
C ARG A 224 -26.46 5.12 -4.27
N VAL A 225 -25.68 5.81 -5.10
CA VAL A 225 -25.58 5.51 -6.54
C VAL A 225 -25.03 4.09 -6.77
N ALA A 226 -24.10 3.66 -5.93
CA ALA A 226 -23.50 2.33 -5.98
C ALA A 226 -24.39 1.21 -5.42
N GLY A 227 -25.58 1.53 -4.88
CA GLY A 227 -26.48 0.56 -4.27
C GLY A 227 -25.96 -0.03 -2.94
N VAL A 228 -25.00 0.62 -2.30
CA VAL A 228 -24.51 0.25 -0.97
C VAL A 228 -25.47 0.85 0.05
N ALA A 229 -26.13 -0.01 0.81
CA ALA A 229 -26.98 0.45 1.92
C ALA A 229 -26.10 1.17 2.94
N ALA A 230 -26.43 2.44 3.19
CA ALA A 230 -25.83 3.28 4.22
C ALA A 230 -26.57 3.11 5.54
#